data_AF-A0A8T3D0M5-F1
#
_entry.id   AF-A0A8T3D0M5-F1
#
_cell.length_a   1.000
_cell.length_b   1.000
_cell.length_c   1.000
_cell.angle_alpha   90.00
_cell.angle_beta   90.00
_cell.angle_gamma   90.00
#
_symmetry.space_group_name_H-M   'P 1'
#
loop_
_entity.id
_entity.type
_entity.pdbx_description
1 polymer ?
#
loop_
_entity_poly.entity_id
_entity_poly.type
_entity_poly.pdbx_seq_one_letter_code
_entity_poly.pdbx_strand_id
1 'polypeptide(L)'
;MPEVLISKIKRSPTELKDQGTHIWTVSEDSPSIQKKSGRTHSPLPFPGMAQARSFLSREQLQCSICLEVFTNPASTPCGHSFCMACIGRYWDSNRVCQCPLCKETFTKRPYLHINCTLKDITEMFKVLPGRTGPGNPAQSAHSPGNLSL
;
A
#
# COMPACT_ATOMS: atom_id res chain seq x y z
N MET A 1 -4.98 50.73 -21.82
CA MET A 1 -6.01 49.68 -21.97
C MET A 1 -5.75 48.97 -23.29
N PRO A 2 -5.41 47.67 -23.24
CA PRO A 2 -6.22 46.73 -23.99
C PRO A 2 -6.55 45.47 -23.19
N GLU A 3 -7.73 44.94 -23.48
CA GLU A 3 -8.40 43.85 -22.78
C GLU A 3 -7.90 42.48 -23.27
N VAL A 4 -7.74 41.54 -22.34
CA VAL A 4 -7.39 40.16 -22.65
C VAL A 4 -8.68 39.36 -22.86
N LEU A 5 -8.95 39.00 -24.11
CA LEU A 5 -10.11 38.21 -24.54
C LEU A 5 -10.14 36.84 -23.85
N ILE A 6 -11.23 36.57 -23.13
CA ILE A 6 -11.60 35.25 -22.64
C ILE A 6 -12.27 34.49 -23.80
N SER A 7 -11.53 33.60 -24.45
CA SER A 7 -12.07 32.71 -25.48
C SER A 7 -12.95 31.62 -24.83
N LYS A 8 -14.27 31.81 -24.94
CA LYS A 8 -15.32 30.83 -24.62
C LYS A 8 -15.25 29.66 -25.62
N ILE A 9 -14.71 28.52 -25.21
CA ILE A 9 -14.76 27.29 -26.00
C ILE A 9 -16.15 26.66 -25.82
N LYS A 10 -17.03 26.92 -26.78
CA LYS A 10 -18.35 26.32 -26.93
C LYS A 10 -18.17 25.00 -27.70
N ARG A 11 -18.19 23.86 -27.00
CA ARG A 11 -18.23 22.55 -27.68
C ARG A 11 -19.69 22.18 -27.95
N SER A 12 -20.06 22.18 -29.23
CA SER A 12 -21.28 21.55 -29.73
C SER A 12 -21.06 20.06 -29.97
N PRO A 13 -22.09 19.20 -29.81
CA PRO A 13 -21.98 17.75 -29.97
C PRO A 13 -22.47 17.33 -31.36
N THR A 14 -21.64 16.67 -32.16
CA THR A 14 -22.13 15.92 -33.34
C THR A 14 -21.14 14.86 -33.78
N GLU A 15 -21.66 13.62 -33.82
CA GLU A 15 -21.45 12.61 -34.86
C GLU A 15 -20.24 11.65 -34.74
N LEU A 16 -20.59 10.46 -34.26
CA LEU A 16 -20.01 9.16 -34.61
C LEU A 16 -19.61 9.07 -36.09
N LYS A 17 -18.39 8.60 -36.35
CA LYS A 17 -18.16 7.70 -37.49
C LYS A 17 -17.04 6.71 -37.19
N ASP A 18 -17.47 5.46 -37.16
CA ASP A 18 -16.71 4.24 -37.19
C ASP A 18 -15.73 4.23 -38.37
N GLN A 19 -14.46 3.85 -38.11
CA GLN A 19 -13.55 3.22 -39.07
C GLN A 19 -12.18 2.91 -38.44
N GLY A 20 -11.78 1.64 -38.48
CA GLY A 20 -10.40 1.27 -38.80
C GLY A 20 -9.50 0.79 -37.65
N THR A 21 -9.54 -0.51 -37.38
CA THR A 21 -8.48 -1.30 -36.76
C THR A 21 -7.12 -1.07 -37.43
N HIS A 22 -6.16 -0.47 -36.73
CA HIS A 22 -4.76 -0.44 -37.14
C HIS A 22 -4.02 -1.66 -36.56
N ILE A 23 -3.77 -2.62 -37.43
CA ILE A 23 -2.85 -3.75 -37.25
C ILE A 23 -1.42 -3.22 -37.37
N TRP A 24 -0.58 -3.45 -36.37
CA TRP A 24 0.86 -3.24 -36.50
C TRP A 24 1.47 -4.46 -37.19
N THR A 25 1.89 -4.29 -38.43
CA THR A 25 2.67 -5.30 -39.18
C THR A 25 4.05 -5.44 -38.55
N VAL A 26 4.37 -6.63 -38.06
CA VAL A 26 5.75 -7.01 -37.72
C VAL A 26 6.42 -7.58 -38.97
N SER A 27 7.54 -6.99 -39.37
CA SER A 27 8.33 -7.43 -40.51
C SER A 27 8.98 -8.79 -40.22
N GLU A 28 8.83 -9.70 -41.18
CA GLU A 28 9.50 -10.99 -41.23
C GLU A 28 10.94 -10.80 -41.73
N ASP A 29 11.92 -10.98 -40.85
CA ASP A 29 13.25 -11.44 -41.26
C ASP A 29 13.59 -12.68 -40.43
N SER A 30 13.72 -13.79 -41.14
CA SER A 30 13.90 -15.15 -40.64
C SER A 30 15.38 -15.43 -40.38
N PRO A 31 15.72 -16.19 -39.32
CA PRO A 31 16.58 -17.34 -39.60
C PRO A 31 16.14 -18.62 -38.88
N SER A 32 15.78 -19.62 -39.69
CA SER A 32 16.09 -21.04 -39.58
C SER A 32 16.21 -21.66 -38.17
N ILE A 33 15.07 -22.11 -37.62
CA ILE A 33 15.08 -23.08 -36.51
C ILE A 33 15.01 -24.51 -37.07
N GLN A 34 16.13 -25.23 -36.88
CA GLN A 34 16.24 -26.65 -37.17
C GLN A 34 15.23 -27.44 -36.33
N LYS A 35 14.40 -28.24 -37.02
CA LYS A 35 13.48 -29.22 -36.43
C LYS A 35 14.28 -30.31 -35.72
N LYS A 36 14.30 -30.30 -34.38
CA LYS A 36 14.65 -31.50 -33.59
C LYS A 36 13.40 -32.13 -33.02
N SER A 37 13.22 -33.39 -33.38
CA SER A 37 12.11 -34.27 -33.03
C SER A 37 12.07 -34.59 -31.53
N GLY A 38 10.86 -34.67 -30.99
CA GLY A 38 10.47 -35.61 -29.95
C GLY A 38 10.90 -35.32 -28.51
N ARG A 39 9.98 -34.73 -27.73
CA ARG A 39 9.63 -35.17 -26.37
C ARG A 39 8.27 -34.58 -26.01
N THR A 40 7.27 -35.43 -25.85
CA THR A 40 5.99 -35.08 -25.26
C THR A 40 6.21 -34.80 -23.78
N HIS A 41 6.40 -33.54 -23.41
CA HIS A 41 6.28 -33.15 -22.01
C HIS A 41 4.79 -33.06 -21.71
N SER A 42 4.24 -34.07 -21.04
CA SER A 42 2.93 -33.98 -20.41
C SER A 42 2.89 -32.70 -19.57
N PRO A 43 1.87 -31.84 -19.71
CA PRO A 43 1.76 -30.66 -18.87
C PRO A 43 1.65 -31.14 -17.42
N LEU A 44 2.67 -30.83 -16.62
CA LEU A 44 2.58 -30.98 -15.17
C LEU A 44 1.34 -30.17 -14.71
N PRO A 45 0.54 -30.68 -13.77
CA PRO A 45 -0.59 -29.93 -13.26
C PRO A 45 -0.05 -28.60 -12.75
N PHE A 46 -0.49 -27.49 -13.35
CA PHE A 46 -0.23 -26.16 -12.80
C PHE A 46 -0.66 -26.23 -11.33
N PRO A 47 0.27 -26.10 -10.37
CA PRO A 47 -0.09 -26.11 -8.98
C PRO A 47 -1.12 -25.01 -8.79
N GLY A 48 -2.31 -25.41 -8.38
CA GLY A 48 -3.46 -24.55 -8.32
C GLY A 48 -3.13 -23.22 -7.66
N MET A 49 -3.69 -22.15 -8.22
CA MET A 49 -3.85 -20.90 -7.50
C MET A 49 -4.78 -21.12 -6.31
N ALA A 50 -4.23 -21.71 -5.26
CA ALA A 50 -4.93 -22.05 -4.03
C ALA A 50 -3.94 -22.08 -2.87
N GLN A 51 -3.28 -20.94 -2.63
CA GLN A 51 -3.12 -20.35 -1.30
C GLN A 51 -2.44 -18.99 -1.46
N ALA A 52 -3.23 -17.92 -1.54
CA ALA A 52 -2.78 -16.62 -1.08
C ALA A 52 -2.65 -16.67 0.45
N ARG A 53 -1.75 -17.50 0.98
CA ARG A 53 -1.32 -17.40 2.37
C ARG A 53 -0.52 -16.12 2.48
N SER A 54 -1.22 -15.04 2.81
CA SER A 54 -0.72 -13.78 3.36
C SER A 54 0.79 -13.56 3.10
N PHE A 55 1.13 -13.06 1.91
CA PHE A 55 2.49 -12.59 1.61
C PHE A 55 2.90 -11.39 2.49
N LEU A 56 1.96 -10.84 3.25
CA LEU A 56 2.19 -9.69 4.13
C LEU A 56 2.34 -10.15 5.58
N SER A 57 3.44 -9.75 6.22
CA SER A 57 3.66 -9.95 7.65
C SER A 57 3.05 -8.80 8.46
N ARG A 58 2.84 -9.00 9.77
CA ARG A 58 2.27 -7.98 10.66
C ARG A 58 3.12 -6.70 10.64
N GLU A 59 4.44 -6.85 10.54
CA GLU A 59 5.42 -5.76 10.53
C GLU A 59 5.26 -4.87 9.30
N GLN A 60 4.86 -5.42 8.15
CA GLN A 60 4.59 -4.66 6.92
C GLN A 60 3.29 -3.84 7.00
N LEU A 61 2.41 -4.17 7.95
CA LEU A 61 1.13 -3.50 8.19
C LEU A 61 1.15 -2.62 9.44
N GLN A 62 2.34 -2.36 9.98
CA GLN A 62 2.55 -1.62 11.22
C GLN A 62 2.83 -0.15 10.93
N CYS A 63 2.17 0.73 11.68
CA CYS A 63 2.46 2.15 11.64
C CYS A 63 3.75 2.45 12.39
N SER A 64 4.70 3.11 11.74
CA SER A 64 5.99 3.45 12.37
C SER A 64 5.91 4.55 13.44
N ILE A 65 4.73 5.15 13.67
CA ILE A 65 4.51 6.18 14.70
C ILE A 65 3.99 5.53 15.99
N CYS A 66 2.87 4.80 15.90
CA CYS A 66 2.28 4.13 17.08
C CYS A 66 2.77 2.70 17.28
N LEU A 67 3.56 2.16 16.35
CA LEU A 67 4.10 0.80 16.37
C LEU A 67 3.01 -0.29 16.44
N GLU A 68 1.80 0.02 16.00
CA GLU A 68 0.67 -0.90 15.94
C GLU A 68 0.18 -1.09 14.51
N VAL A 69 -0.60 -2.15 14.27
CA VAL A 69 -1.25 -2.38 12.97
C VAL A 69 -2.09 -1.17 12.57
N PHE A 70 -1.99 -0.72 11.31
CA PHE A 70 -2.64 0.50 10.85
C PHE A 70 -4.13 0.57 11.21
N THR A 71 -4.54 1.70 11.75
CA THR A 71 -5.95 2.06 11.98
C THR A 71 -6.28 3.27 11.13
N ASN A 72 -7.21 3.10 10.18
CA ASN A 72 -7.48 4.09 9.14
C ASN A 72 -6.18 4.57 8.47
N PRO A 73 -5.43 3.68 7.79
CA PRO A 73 -4.18 4.05 7.13
C PRO A 73 -4.41 5.16 6.11
N ALA A 74 -3.49 6.11 6.05
CA ALA A 74 -3.48 7.22 5.10
C ALA A 74 -2.08 7.33 4.50
N SER A 75 -2.01 7.44 3.17
CA SER A 75 -0.75 7.49 2.41
C SER A 75 -0.38 8.94 2.10
N THR A 76 0.83 9.33 2.48
CA THR A 76 1.41 10.64 2.17
C THR A 76 1.82 10.75 0.69
N PRO A 77 2.01 11.96 0.14
CA PRO A 77 2.45 12.14 -1.26
C PRO A 77 3.77 11.45 -1.60
N CYS A 78 4.63 11.21 -0.61
CA CYS A 78 5.89 10.47 -0.78
C CYS A 78 5.72 8.94 -0.74
N GLY A 79 4.48 8.43 -0.66
CA GLY A 79 4.16 7.00 -0.70
C GLY A 79 4.17 6.28 0.65
N HIS A 80 4.62 6.91 1.73
CA HIS A 80 4.62 6.30 3.07
C HIS A 80 3.23 6.37 3.72
N SER A 81 2.84 5.30 4.41
CA SER A 81 1.53 5.17 5.04
C SER A 81 1.62 5.18 6.57
N PHE A 82 0.67 5.86 7.21
CA PHE A 82 0.55 6.02 8.66
C PHE A 82 -0.92 5.93 9.08
N CYS A 83 -1.23 5.70 10.35
CA CYS A 83 -2.60 5.91 10.83
C CYS A 83 -2.97 7.39 10.64
N MET A 84 -4.17 7.68 10.14
CA MET A 84 -4.64 9.04 9.87
C MET A 84 -4.48 9.96 11.10
N ALA A 85 -4.83 9.45 12.28
CA ALA A 85 -4.67 10.18 13.54
C ALA A 85 -3.19 10.41 13.90
N CYS A 86 -2.31 9.43 13.65
CA CYS A 86 -0.89 9.53 14.00
C CYS A 86 -0.16 10.57 13.16
N ILE A 87 -0.34 10.55 11.83
CA ILE A 87 0.27 11.55 10.95
C ILE A 87 -0.35 12.94 11.18
N GLY A 88 -1.65 13.00 11.49
CA GLY A 88 -2.32 14.23 11.89
C GLY A 88 -1.65 14.88 13.10
N ARG A 89 -1.54 14.15 14.22
CA ARG A 89 -0.89 14.61 15.45
C ARG A 89 0.58 14.98 15.26
N TYR A 90 1.30 14.23 14.43
CA TYR A 90 2.68 14.52 14.10
C TYR A 90 2.79 15.89 13.42
N TRP A 91 1.96 16.20 12.42
CA TRP A 91 1.94 17.51 11.79
C TRP A 91 1.39 18.62 12.69
N ASP A 92 0.46 18.32 13.60
CA ASP A 92 -0.06 19.31 14.55
C ASP A 92 1.01 19.76 15.56
N SER A 93 1.96 18.87 15.89
CA SER A 93 3.04 19.14 16.85
C SER A 93 4.26 19.82 16.22
N ASN A 94 4.34 19.86 14.89
CA ASN A 94 5.53 20.30 14.17
C ASN A 94 5.22 21.56 13.34
N ARG A 95 6.19 22.48 13.25
CA ARG A 95 6.04 23.69 12.41
C ARG A 95 6.01 23.40 10.91
N VAL A 96 6.56 22.25 10.51
CA VAL A 96 6.68 21.82 9.11
C VAL A 96 5.96 20.50 8.89
N CYS A 97 5.21 20.42 7.79
CA CYS A 97 4.57 19.17 7.37
C CYS A 97 5.64 18.28 6.72
N GLN A 98 6.16 17.30 7.44
CA GLN A 98 7.22 16.43 6.96
C GLN A 98 6.83 14.96 7.12
N CYS A 99 7.34 14.08 6.25
CA CYS A 99 7.20 12.63 6.43
C CYS A 99 8.10 12.14 7.57
N PRO A 100 7.56 11.40 8.57
CA PRO A 100 8.37 10.83 9.65
C PRO A 100 9.46 9.85 9.19
N LEU A 101 9.26 9.16 8.06
CA LEU A 101 10.16 8.11 7.56
C LEU A 101 11.26 8.67 6.64
N CYS A 102 10.88 9.21 5.48
CA CYS A 102 11.84 9.69 4.48
C CYS A 102 12.26 11.15 4.65
N LYS A 103 11.67 11.86 5.63
CA LYS A 103 11.97 13.29 5.91
C LYS A 103 11.64 14.25 4.75
N GLU A 104 10.88 13.80 3.75
CA GLU A 104 10.37 14.68 2.71
C GLU A 104 9.43 15.73 3.30
N THR A 105 9.63 16.99 2.91
CA THR A 105 8.88 18.14 3.45
C THR A 105 7.84 18.60 2.44
N PHE A 106 6.63 18.84 2.92
CA PHE A 106 5.51 19.34 2.15
C PHE A 106 5.32 20.83 2.46
N THR A 107 5.27 21.67 1.41
CA THR A 107 5.13 23.13 1.53
C THR A 107 3.80 23.54 2.15
N LYS A 108 2.75 22.74 1.95
CA LYS A 108 1.44 22.87 2.58
C LYS A 108 1.05 21.53 3.18
N ARG A 109 0.18 21.55 4.20
CA ARG A 109 -0.38 20.32 4.77
C ARG A 109 -1.19 19.58 3.70
N PRO A 110 -0.78 18.38 3.28
CA PRO A 110 -1.55 17.63 2.30
C PRO A 110 -2.83 17.10 2.94
N TYR A 111 -3.92 17.11 2.17
CA TYR A 111 -5.16 16.45 2.57
C TYR A 111 -5.04 14.96 2.27
N LEU A 112 -5.07 14.13 3.31
CA LEU A 112 -4.94 12.68 3.17
C LEU A 112 -6.31 12.01 3.19
N HIS A 113 -6.45 10.99 2.34
CA HIS A 113 -7.59 10.09 2.37
C HIS A 113 -7.21 8.78 3.04
N ILE A 114 -8.20 8.11 3.63
CA ILE A 114 -8.02 6.75 4.12
C ILE A 114 -7.80 5.85 2.91
N ASN A 115 -6.73 5.07 2.94
CA ASN A 115 -6.48 4.03 1.97
C ASN A 115 -7.36 2.81 2.32
N CYS A 116 -8.54 2.73 1.69
CA CYS A 116 -9.52 1.67 1.96
C CYS A 116 -8.94 0.27 1.73
N THR A 117 -8.18 0.07 0.65
CA THR A 117 -7.54 -1.23 0.38
C THR A 117 -6.60 -1.65 1.51
N LEU A 118 -5.74 -0.73 1.97
CA LEU A 118 -4.83 -1.05 3.08
C LEU A 118 -5.59 -1.26 4.39
N LYS A 119 -6.70 -0.54 4.60
CA LYS A 119 -7.58 -0.73 5.75
C LYS A 119 -8.21 -2.14 5.75
N ASP A 120 -8.77 -2.57 4.63
CA ASP A 120 -9.39 -3.89 4.49
C ASP A 120 -8.36 -5.01 4.76
N ILE A 121 -7.15 -4.82 4.21
CA ILE A 121 -6.02 -5.72 4.47
C ILE A 121 -5.69 -5.74 5.97
N THR A 122 -5.54 -4.58 6.64
CA THR A 122 -5.13 -4.56 8.06
C THR A 122 -6.21 -5.05 9.00
N GLU A 123 -7.49 -4.91 8.65
CA GLU A 123 -8.61 -5.45 9.43
C GLU A 123 -8.59 -6.97 9.49
N MET A 124 -8.24 -7.65 8.40
CA MET A 124 -8.06 -9.10 8.40
C MET A 124 -7.03 -9.58 9.44
N PHE A 125 -5.97 -8.80 9.70
CA PHE A 125 -4.95 -9.13 10.72
C PHE A 125 -5.39 -8.83 12.15
N LYS A 126 -6.41 -7.97 12.34
CA LYS A 126 -6.99 -7.66 13.66
C LYS A 126 -8.07 -8.66 14.05
N VAL A 127 -8.79 -9.20 13.07
CA VAL A 127 -9.94 -10.09 13.29
C VAL A 127 -9.52 -11.53 13.60
N LEU A 128 -8.29 -11.94 13.25
CA LEU A 128 -7.77 -13.27 13.60
C LEU A 128 -7.28 -13.30 15.06
N PRO A 129 -7.97 -13.97 16.00
CA PRO A 129 -7.45 -14.19 17.34
C PRO A 129 -6.44 -15.33 17.26
N GLY A 130 -5.17 -15.01 17.03
CA GLY A 130 -4.10 -15.97 16.86
C GLY A 130 -2.93 -15.74 17.81
N ARG A 131 -3.05 -16.27 19.04
CA ARG A 131 -1.96 -16.57 19.99
C ARG A 131 -1.13 -15.37 20.45
N THR A 132 -1.68 -14.62 21.41
CA THR A 132 -0.83 -14.10 22.50
C THR A 132 -0.09 -15.30 23.11
N GLY A 133 1.22 -15.35 22.94
CA GLY A 133 2.07 -16.29 23.67
C GLY A 133 1.86 -16.14 25.19
N PRO A 134 2.18 -17.15 26.00
CA PRO A 134 2.12 -17.02 27.45
C PRO A 134 3.14 -15.96 27.88
N GLY A 135 2.64 -14.75 28.09
CA GLY A 135 3.34 -13.73 28.86
C GLY A 135 3.54 -14.30 30.26
N ASN A 136 4.80 -14.54 30.60
CA ASN A 136 5.22 -14.92 31.93
C ASN A 136 4.77 -13.81 32.90
N PRO A 137 3.89 -14.08 33.89
CA PRO A 137 3.60 -13.09 34.91
C PRO A 137 4.81 -13.01 35.83
N ALA A 138 5.66 -12.00 35.60
CA ALA A 138 6.58 -11.52 36.61
C ALA A 138 5.76 -11.08 37.83
N GLN A 139 5.67 -11.94 38.84
CA GLN A 139 5.14 -11.56 40.14
C GLN A 139 6.25 -10.88 40.93
N SER A 140 6.11 -9.57 41.07
CA SER A 140 6.81 -8.75 42.05
C SER A 140 6.55 -9.28 43.46
N ALA A 141 7.60 -9.76 44.13
CA ALA A 141 7.59 -9.90 45.58
C ALA A 141 7.98 -8.55 46.20
N HIS A 142 6.98 -7.83 46.66
CA HIS A 142 7.14 -6.69 47.56
C HIS A 142 7.58 -7.23 48.93
N SER A 143 8.63 -6.65 49.52
CA SER A 143 9.07 -6.96 50.90
C SER A 143 8.02 -6.53 51.93
N PRO A 144 8.08 -7.10 53.15
CA PRO A 144 8.58 -6.29 54.25
C PRO A 144 9.53 -7.06 55.19
N GLY A 145 10.47 -6.33 55.81
CA GLY A 145 11.35 -6.87 56.83
C GLY A 145 10.66 -7.12 58.18
N ASN A 146 11.24 -8.02 58.97
CA ASN A 146 11.15 -7.98 60.43
C ASN A 146 12.40 -8.64 61.05
N LEU A 147 12.68 -8.23 62.28
CA LEU A 147 13.91 -8.16 63.04
C LEU A 147 13.97 -9.29 64.09
N SER A 148 15.19 -9.60 64.55
CA SER A 148 15.52 -10.22 65.86
C SER A 148 15.20 -11.69 66.11
N LEU A 149 16.24 -12.51 66.28
CA LEU A 149 16.86 -12.81 67.59
C LEU A 149 18.22 -13.50 67.39
#